data_AF-A0A4Y2CDT6-F1
#
_entry.id   AF-A0A4Y2CDT6-F1
#
_cell.length_a   1.000
_cell.length_b   1.000
_cell.length_c   1.000
_cell.angle_alpha   90.00
_cell.angle_beta   90.00
_cell.angle_gamma   90.00
#
_symmetry.space_group_name_H-M   'P 1'
#
loop_
_entity.id
_entity.type
_entity.pdbx_description
1 polymer ?
#
loop_
_entity_poly.entity_id
_entity_poly.type
_entity_poly.pdbx_seq_one_letter_code
_entity_poly.pdbx_strand_id
1 'polypeptide(L)'
;MPETGPLTRSMDKQFEKLFAMMAGLEQKMEAGQEEMRNVQEEMRTGQQEMRSGQERLEQKMRSGQEEIMNQIQAHVESQVDEIKIHVDGCIGKIEEEVQCVKGKIDKVESEVQEKIGNLERRISELEDRPNNFQTSPELMYARSTIKRLTFDGQTSWTVFKTQFDVVSSANGWTDFLKASQLVASLRGSAAEVLQGIPADKLTD
;
A
#
# COMPACT_ATOMS: atom_id res chain seq x y z
N MET A 1 130.08 -2.23 19.62
CA MET A 1 128.84 -1.54 20.04
C MET A 1 129.23 -0.16 20.54
N PRO A 2 128.74 0.95 19.97
CA PRO A 2 129.03 2.26 20.54
C PRO A 2 128.12 2.45 21.76
N GLU A 3 128.72 2.58 22.94
CA GLU A 3 127.99 2.90 24.16
C GLU A 3 127.52 4.36 24.10
N THR A 4 126.21 4.53 24.05
CA THR A 4 125.56 5.83 24.19
C THR A 4 125.58 6.27 25.65
N GLY A 5 126.07 7.49 25.91
CA GLY A 5 126.28 8.02 27.25
C GLY A 5 124.99 8.21 28.09
N PRO A 6 125.10 8.47 29.40
CA PRO A 6 123.96 8.52 30.34
C PRO A 6 122.86 9.53 29.97
N LEU A 7 123.23 10.61 29.28
CA LEU A 7 122.34 11.67 28.81
C LEU A 7 121.46 11.23 27.62
N THR A 8 121.99 10.47 26.65
CA THR A 8 121.22 10.00 25.47
C THR A 8 120.19 8.94 25.85
N ARG A 9 120.53 8.01 26.76
CA ARG A 9 119.55 7.04 27.33
C ARG A 9 118.39 7.71 28.08
N SER A 10 118.63 8.84 28.74
CA SER A 10 117.60 9.59 29.47
C SER A 10 116.61 10.25 28.52
N MET A 11 117.12 10.87 27.43
CA MET A 11 116.31 11.43 26.35
C MET A 11 115.44 10.38 25.67
N ASP A 12 116.01 9.22 25.30
CA ASP A 12 115.25 8.13 24.66
C ASP A 12 114.08 7.66 25.54
N LYS A 13 114.30 7.58 26.87
CA LYS A 13 113.26 7.19 27.84
C LYS A 13 112.11 8.21 27.96
N GLN A 14 112.40 9.49 27.73
CA GLN A 14 111.39 10.57 27.70
C GLN A 14 110.57 10.53 26.42
N PHE A 15 111.22 10.33 25.26
CA PHE A 15 110.54 10.16 23.97
C PHE A 15 109.61 8.96 23.98
N GLU A 16 110.03 7.83 24.56
CA GLU A 16 109.18 6.63 24.61
C GLU A 16 107.97 6.76 25.53
N LYS A 17 108.11 7.53 26.62
CA LYS A 17 106.97 7.95 27.43
C LYS A 17 106.01 8.84 26.64
N LEU A 18 106.54 9.74 25.81
CA LEU A 18 105.73 10.64 24.98
C LEU A 18 104.97 9.86 23.89
N PHE A 19 105.62 8.92 23.21
CA PHE A 19 104.97 8.04 22.22
C PHE A 19 103.88 7.17 22.84
N ALA A 20 104.13 6.57 24.00
CA ALA A 20 103.12 5.80 24.72
C ALA A 20 101.90 6.68 25.13
N MET A 21 102.15 7.93 25.50
CA MET A 21 101.10 8.89 25.84
C MET A 21 100.28 9.28 24.61
N MET A 22 100.92 9.53 23.46
CA MET A 22 100.23 9.80 22.18
C MET A 22 99.40 8.60 21.72
N ALA A 23 99.96 7.39 21.71
CA ALA A 23 99.23 6.18 21.34
C ALA A 23 98.02 5.91 22.26
N GLY A 24 98.17 6.13 23.58
CA GLY A 24 97.05 6.00 24.52
C GLY A 24 95.98 7.08 24.34
N LEU A 25 96.34 8.26 23.83
CA LEU A 25 95.41 9.35 23.55
C LEU A 25 94.66 9.12 22.23
N GLU A 26 95.37 8.64 21.21
CA GLU A 26 94.81 8.23 19.92
C GLU A 26 93.80 7.09 20.10
N GLN A 27 94.15 6.04 20.83
CA GLN A 27 93.24 4.92 21.11
C GLN A 27 91.98 5.35 21.88
N LYS A 28 92.09 6.29 22.82
CA LYS A 28 90.93 6.87 23.51
C LYS A 28 90.06 7.72 22.58
N MET A 29 90.67 8.44 21.66
CA MET A 29 89.95 9.23 20.66
C MET A 29 89.18 8.33 19.69
N GLU A 30 89.82 7.26 19.21
CA GLU A 30 89.18 6.24 18.38
C GLU A 30 88.03 5.55 19.12
N ALA A 31 88.24 5.11 20.37
CA ALA A 31 87.20 4.51 21.18
C ALA A 31 86.01 5.46 21.41
N GLY A 32 86.28 6.75 21.69
CA GLY A 32 85.24 7.76 21.85
C GLY A 32 84.47 8.05 20.55
N GLN A 33 85.14 8.01 19.39
CA GLN A 33 84.47 8.11 18.09
C GLN A 33 83.62 6.88 17.78
N GLU A 34 84.11 5.68 18.07
CA GLU A 34 83.38 4.43 17.86
C GLU A 34 82.12 4.38 18.74
N GLU A 35 82.21 4.77 20.03
CA GLU A 35 81.04 4.88 20.90
C GLU A 35 80.04 5.91 20.38
N MET A 36 80.51 7.08 19.93
CA MET A 36 79.61 8.10 19.36
C MET A 36 78.90 7.60 18.10
N ARG A 37 79.59 6.82 17.27
CA ARG A 37 79.03 6.21 16.07
C ARG A 37 77.98 5.15 16.43
N ASN A 38 78.25 4.31 17.42
CA ASN A 38 77.30 3.30 17.91
C ASN A 38 76.04 3.95 18.51
N VAL A 39 76.19 4.97 19.35
CA VAL A 39 75.05 5.73 19.91
C VAL A 39 74.21 6.37 18.80
N GLN A 40 74.87 6.90 17.76
CA GLN A 40 74.16 7.48 16.61
C GLN A 40 73.37 6.41 15.84
N GLU A 41 73.93 5.21 15.67
CA GLU A 41 73.27 4.10 14.98
C GLU A 41 72.11 3.52 15.78
N GLU A 42 72.25 3.37 17.10
CA GLU A 42 71.15 2.99 18.01
C GLU A 42 70.01 4.02 17.99
N MET A 43 70.33 5.32 18.01
CA MET A 43 69.31 6.36 17.88
C MET A 43 68.56 6.26 16.55
N ARG A 44 69.29 5.99 15.46
CA ARG A 44 68.72 5.87 14.11
C ARG A 44 67.81 4.65 13.99
N THR A 45 68.24 3.52 14.51
CA THR A 45 67.46 2.27 14.53
C THR A 45 66.23 2.41 15.42
N GLY A 46 66.36 2.95 16.63
CA GLY A 46 65.22 3.23 17.51
C GLY A 46 64.19 4.19 16.88
N GLN A 47 64.66 5.21 16.14
CA GLN A 47 63.77 6.12 15.41
C GLN A 47 63.03 5.41 14.26
N GLN A 48 63.71 4.51 13.56
CA GLN A 48 63.12 3.74 12.46
C GLN A 48 62.11 2.70 12.97
N GLU A 49 62.40 2.04 14.09
CA GLU A 49 61.46 1.14 14.76
C GLU A 49 60.21 1.88 15.20
N MET A 50 60.35 3.06 15.83
CA MET A 50 59.21 3.89 16.23
C MET A 50 58.34 4.28 15.04
N ARG A 51 58.96 4.69 13.92
CA ARG A 51 58.24 5.03 12.69
C ARG A 51 57.49 3.82 12.13
N SER A 52 58.15 2.67 12.04
CA SER A 52 57.52 1.43 11.54
C SER A 52 56.40 0.93 12.46
N GLY A 53 56.55 1.08 13.78
CA GLY A 53 55.53 0.75 14.76
C GLY A 53 54.29 1.63 14.61
N GLN A 54 54.47 2.92 14.36
CA GLN A 54 53.38 3.86 14.08
C GLN A 54 52.67 3.50 12.78
N GLU A 55 53.40 3.27 11.68
CA GLU A 55 52.83 2.85 10.40
C GLU A 55 52.01 1.55 10.52
N ARG A 56 52.52 0.57 11.28
CA ARG A 56 51.83 -0.71 11.51
C ARG A 56 50.54 -0.52 12.31
N LEU A 57 50.52 0.40 13.27
CA LEU A 57 49.32 0.72 14.05
C LEU A 57 48.26 1.38 13.16
N GLU A 58 48.65 2.37 12.35
CA GLU A 58 47.73 3.03 11.42
C GLU A 58 47.17 2.06 10.38
N GLN A 59 48.00 1.16 9.86
CA GLN A 59 47.55 0.14 8.91
C GLN A 59 46.53 -0.82 9.55
N LYS A 60 46.75 -1.25 10.79
CA LYS A 60 45.79 -2.08 11.52
C LYS A 60 44.47 -1.35 11.76
N MET A 61 44.51 -0.06 12.09
CA MET A 61 43.30 0.74 12.26
C MET A 61 42.53 0.90 10.93
N ARG A 62 43.25 1.19 9.84
CA ARG A 62 42.64 1.30 8.50
C ARG A 62 42.00 -0.01 8.05
N SER A 63 42.73 -1.12 8.13
CA SER A 63 42.21 -2.44 7.75
C SER A 63 41.04 -2.90 8.62
N GLY A 64 41.07 -2.66 9.94
CA GLY A 64 39.95 -2.99 10.82
C GLY A 64 38.69 -2.16 10.51
N GLN A 65 38.84 -0.88 10.17
CA GLN A 65 37.72 -0.05 9.72
C GLN A 65 37.15 -0.52 8.38
N GLU A 66 38.01 -0.89 7.44
CA GLU A 66 37.62 -1.41 6.13
C GLU A 66 36.88 -2.75 6.25
N GLU A 67 37.36 -3.65 7.10
CA GLU A 67 36.70 -4.94 7.36
C GLU A 67 35.31 -4.75 7.95
N ILE A 68 35.16 -3.85 8.92
CA ILE A 68 33.85 -3.52 9.50
C ILE A 68 32.92 -2.92 8.45
N MET A 69 33.39 -1.99 7.61
CA MET A 69 32.57 -1.44 6.53
C MET A 69 32.13 -2.52 5.54
N ASN A 70 33.03 -3.38 5.11
CA ASN A 70 32.73 -4.45 4.15
C ASN A 70 31.71 -5.44 4.73
N GLN A 71 31.82 -5.79 6.02
CA GLN A 71 30.84 -6.65 6.69
C GLN A 71 29.46 -6.00 6.79
N ILE A 72 29.40 -4.71 7.17
CA ILE A 72 28.13 -3.96 7.23
C ILE A 72 27.50 -3.87 5.85
N GLN A 73 28.29 -3.53 4.83
CA GLN A 73 27.81 -3.43 3.46
C GLN A 73 27.25 -4.77 2.98
N ALA A 74 27.99 -5.87 3.14
CA ALA A 74 27.53 -7.20 2.75
C ALA A 74 26.26 -7.63 3.50
N HIS A 75 26.15 -7.30 4.79
CA HIS A 75 24.95 -7.60 5.57
C HIS A 75 23.72 -6.84 5.07
N VAL A 76 23.88 -5.54 4.79
CA VAL A 76 22.80 -4.70 4.25
C VAL A 76 22.38 -5.18 2.86
N GLU A 77 23.34 -5.48 1.98
CA GLU A 77 23.05 -6.03 0.65
C GLU A 77 22.26 -7.34 0.75
N SER A 78 22.70 -8.27 1.61
CA SER A 78 21.99 -9.54 1.84
C SER A 78 20.57 -9.33 2.38
N GLN A 79 20.37 -8.39 3.31
CA GLN A 79 19.05 -8.11 3.86
C GLN A 79 18.11 -7.49 2.81
N VAL A 80 18.64 -6.60 1.96
CA VAL A 80 17.87 -6.00 0.86
C VAL A 80 17.44 -7.07 -0.14
N ASP A 81 18.33 -8.02 -0.48
CA ASP A 81 18.00 -9.12 -1.38
C ASP A 81 16.93 -10.06 -0.78
N GLU A 82 17.01 -10.38 0.51
CA GLU A 82 16.00 -11.19 1.19
C GLU A 82 14.63 -10.49 1.21
N ILE A 83 14.60 -9.21 1.54
CA ILE A 83 13.36 -8.39 1.49
C ILE A 83 12.79 -8.36 0.08
N LYS A 84 13.64 -8.19 -0.93
CA LYS A 84 13.22 -8.17 -2.33
C LYS A 84 12.54 -9.49 -2.73
N ILE A 85 13.14 -10.63 -2.38
CA ILE A 85 12.55 -11.95 -2.64
C ILE A 85 11.18 -12.08 -1.96
N HIS A 86 11.04 -11.61 -0.72
CA HIS A 86 9.77 -11.62 -0.01
C HIS A 86 8.71 -10.72 -0.66
N VAL A 87 9.09 -9.52 -1.09
CA VAL A 87 8.19 -8.59 -1.79
C VAL A 87 7.74 -9.16 -3.13
N ASP A 88 8.66 -9.68 -3.94
CA ASP A 88 8.35 -10.31 -5.23
C ASP A 88 7.40 -11.51 -5.04
N GLY A 89 7.61 -12.31 -4.00
CA GLY A 89 6.72 -13.42 -3.65
C GLY A 89 5.31 -12.96 -3.21
N CYS A 90 5.21 -11.85 -2.48
CA CYS A 90 3.92 -11.25 -2.13
C CYS A 90 3.21 -10.68 -3.36
N ILE A 91 3.94 -10.01 -4.26
CA ILE A 91 3.40 -9.48 -5.52
C ILE A 91 2.81 -10.63 -6.35
N GLY A 92 3.54 -11.73 -6.53
CA GLY A 92 3.05 -12.87 -7.30
C GLY A 92 1.74 -13.46 -6.76
N LYS A 93 1.61 -13.59 -5.43
CA LYS A 93 0.35 -14.06 -4.80
C LYS A 93 -0.81 -13.10 -5.06
N ILE A 94 -0.56 -11.79 -4.96
CA ILE A 94 -1.59 -10.77 -5.24
C ILE A 94 -2.01 -10.83 -6.71
N GLU A 95 -1.05 -10.99 -7.62
CA GLU A 95 -1.35 -11.13 -9.06
C GLU A 95 -2.22 -12.35 -9.34
N GLU A 96 -1.92 -13.50 -8.73
CA GLU A 96 -2.75 -14.72 -8.83
C GLU A 96 -4.18 -14.50 -8.32
N GLU A 97 -4.34 -13.87 -7.15
CA GLU A 97 -5.65 -13.56 -6.57
C GLU A 97 -6.44 -12.59 -7.46
N VAL A 98 -5.78 -11.56 -7.99
CA VAL A 98 -6.39 -10.58 -8.91
C VAL A 98 -6.88 -11.27 -10.18
N GLN A 99 -6.09 -12.18 -10.78
CA GLN A 99 -6.54 -12.93 -11.96
C GLN A 99 -7.71 -13.87 -11.63
N CYS A 100 -7.70 -14.50 -10.47
CA CYS A 100 -8.83 -15.34 -10.00
C CYS A 100 -10.11 -14.51 -9.85
N VAL A 101 -10.04 -13.34 -9.21
CA VAL A 101 -11.18 -12.43 -9.05
C VAL A 101 -11.67 -11.94 -10.41
N LYS A 102 -10.76 -11.55 -11.30
CA LYS A 102 -11.11 -11.14 -12.66
C LYS A 102 -11.90 -12.22 -13.40
N GLY A 103 -11.42 -13.47 -13.38
CA GLY A 103 -12.14 -14.59 -14.02
C GLY A 103 -13.53 -14.85 -13.41
N LYS A 104 -13.70 -14.66 -12.09
CA LYS A 104 -15.02 -14.73 -11.45
C LYS A 104 -15.95 -13.61 -11.91
N ILE A 105 -15.43 -12.40 -12.08
CA ILE A 105 -16.19 -11.25 -12.60
C ILE A 105 -16.64 -11.52 -14.03
N ASP A 106 -15.74 -11.95 -14.91
CA ASP A 106 -16.05 -12.25 -16.32
C ASP A 106 -17.15 -13.33 -16.44
N LYS A 107 -17.11 -14.34 -15.56
CA LYS A 107 -18.15 -15.38 -15.50
C LYS A 107 -19.50 -14.81 -15.06
N VAL A 108 -19.53 -14.00 -14.00
CA VAL A 108 -20.75 -13.36 -13.52
C VAL A 108 -21.32 -12.43 -14.58
N GLU A 109 -20.48 -11.65 -15.26
CA GLU A 109 -20.89 -10.79 -16.36
C GLU A 109 -21.58 -11.59 -17.47
N SER A 110 -20.98 -12.71 -17.88
CA SER A 110 -21.54 -13.61 -18.90
C SER A 110 -22.91 -14.17 -18.50
N GLU A 111 -23.06 -14.65 -17.25
CA GLU A 111 -24.32 -15.17 -16.73
C GLU A 111 -25.41 -14.09 -16.65
N VAL A 112 -25.05 -12.86 -16.28
CA VAL A 112 -25.97 -11.73 -16.24
C VAL A 112 -26.42 -11.35 -17.65
N GLN A 113 -25.49 -11.25 -18.60
CA GLN A 113 -25.80 -10.97 -20.01
C GLN A 113 -26.74 -12.03 -20.60
N GLU A 114 -26.51 -13.32 -20.33
CA GLU A 114 -27.39 -14.41 -20.77
C GLU A 114 -28.81 -14.27 -20.18
N LYS A 115 -28.90 -14.01 -18.87
CA LYS A 115 -30.20 -13.82 -18.20
C LYS A 115 -30.96 -12.61 -18.75
N ILE A 116 -30.27 -11.51 -19.04
CA ILE A 116 -30.86 -10.33 -19.67
C ILE A 116 -31.42 -10.70 -21.04
N GLY A 117 -30.63 -11.34 -21.91
CA GLY A 117 -31.10 -11.76 -23.24
C GLY A 117 -32.27 -12.74 -23.21
N ASN A 118 -32.35 -13.61 -22.19
CA ASN A 118 -33.51 -14.47 -21.97
C ASN A 118 -34.76 -13.67 -21.56
N LEU A 119 -34.60 -12.70 -20.65
CA LEU A 119 -35.70 -11.83 -20.24
C LEU A 119 -36.21 -10.97 -21.39
N GLU A 120 -35.33 -10.37 -22.18
CA GLU A 120 -35.68 -9.60 -23.38
C GLU A 120 -36.54 -10.45 -24.35
N ARG A 121 -36.13 -11.69 -24.63
CA ARG A 121 -36.90 -12.62 -25.48
C ARG A 121 -38.29 -12.92 -24.91
N ARG A 122 -38.38 -13.22 -23.61
CA ARG A 122 -39.67 -13.50 -22.93
C ARG A 122 -40.59 -12.28 -22.93
N ILE A 123 -40.03 -11.07 -22.84
CA ILE A 123 -40.80 -9.82 -22.93
C ILE A 123 -41.36 -9.69 -24.35
N SER A 124 -40.55 -9.87 -25.40
CA SER A 124 -41.04 -9.83 -26.79
C SER A 124 -42.13 -10.87 -27.06
N GLU A 125 -41.96 -12.11 -26.59
CA GLU A 125 -42.99 -13.17 -26.72
C GLU A 125 -44.31 -12.80 -26.03
N LEU A 126 -44.26 -12.09 -24.90
CA LEU A 126 -45.44 -11.62 -24.18
C LEU A 126 -46.10 -10.41 -24.85
N GLU A 127 -45.31 -9.51 -25.45
CA GLU A 127 -45.81 -8.37 -26.23
C GLU A 127 -46.48 -8.81 -27.54
N ASP A 128 -45.93 -9.82 -28.22
CA ASP A 128 -46.47 -10.37 -29.46
C ASP A 128 -47.64 -11.34 -29.27
N ARG A 129 -47.86 -11.83 -28.03
CA ARG A 129 -49.00 -12.70 -27.73
C ARG A 129 -50.28 -11.87 -27.88
N PRO A 130 -51.15 -12.16 -28.87
CA PRO A 130 -52.45 -11.51 -28.94
C PRO A 130 -53.15 -11.79 -27.61
N ASN A 131 -53.70 -10.73 -27.02
CA ASN A 131 -54.25 -10.70 -25.68
C ASN A 131 -55.51 -11.59 -25.58
N ASN A 132 -55.34 -12.90 -25.75
CA ASN A 132 -56.32 -13.93 -25.51
C ASN A 132 -56.25 -14.25 -24.02
N PHE A 133 -56.53 -13.25 -23.19
CA PHE A 133 -57.46 -13.56 -22.12
C PHE A 133 -58.61 -14.24 -22.84
N GLN A 134 -58.83 -15.52 -22.54
CA GLN A 134 -60.12 -16.11 -22.78
C GLN A 134 -61.07 -15.20 -22.00
N THR A 135 -61.54 -14.19 -22.71
CA THR A 135 -62.69 -13.42 -22.36
C THR A 135 -63.76 -14.47 -22.51
N SER A 136 -63.93 -15.29 -21.47
CA SER A 136 -65.04 -16.21 -21.40
C SER A 136 -66.25 -15.35 -21.76
N PRO A 137 -67.10 -15.77 -22.71
CA PRO A 137 -68.37 -15.11 -22.93
C PRO A 137 -69.13 -14.89 -21.62
N GLU A 138 -68.87 -15.71 -20.58
CA GLU A 138 -69.43 -15.55 -19.23
C GLU A 138 -68.90 -14.32 -18.49
N LEU A 139 -67.66 -13.85 -18.74
CA LEU A 139 -67.15 -12.61 -18.17
C LEU A 139 -67.56 -11.35 -18.95
N MET A 140 -67.85 -11.46 -20.26
CA MET A 140 -68.55 -10.38 -20.97
C MET A 140 -70.04 -10.29 -20.60
N TYR A 141 -70.64 -11.40 -20.16
CA TYR A 141 -72.02 -11.44 -19.65
C TYR A 141 -72.15 -11.17 -18.15
N ALA A 142 -71.04 -11.06 -17.42
CA ALA A 142 -71.00 -10.19 -16.24
C ALA A 142 -70.78 -8.73 -16.66
N ARG A 143 -71.45 -8.31 -17.74
CA ARG A 143 -71.93 -6.93 -17.85
C ARG A 143 -72.93 -6.76 -16.72
N SER A 144 -72.42 -6.58 -15.50
CA SER A 144 -73.19 -6.01 -14.40
C SER A 144 -73.86 -4.82 -15.03
N THR A 145 -75.17 -4.92 -15.24
CA THR A 145 -75.97 -3.82 -15.71
C THR A 145 -76.08 -2.94 -14.48
N ILE A 146 -74.96 -2.33 -14.08
CA ILE A 146 -74.84 -1.45 -12.95
C ILE A 146 -75.73 -0.31 -13.36
N LYS A 147 -76.95 -0.33 -12.82
CA LYS A 147 -77.85 0.79 -12.85
C LYS A 147 -77.00 1.93 -12.32
N ARG A 148 -76.63 2.88 -13.20
CA ARG A 148 -75.76 4.00 -12.85
C ARG A 148 -76.37 4.64 -11.61
N LEU A 149 -75.71 4.48 -10.48
CA LEU A 149 -76.12 5.17 -9.27
C LEU A 149 -75.89 6.65 -9.54
N THR A 150 -76.91 7.46 -9.33
CA THR A 150 -76.84 8.90 -9.52
C THR A 150 -77.18 9.56 -8.20
N PHE A 151 -76.36 10.51 -7.77
CA PHE A 151 -76.62 11.34 -6.61
C PHE A 151 -76.75 12.78 -7.06
N ASP A 152 -77.99 13.26 -7.07
CA ASP A 152 -78.39 14.63 -7.42
C ASP A 152 -78.89 15.42 -6.20
N GLY A 153 -78.82 14.82 -5.00
CA GLY A 153 -79.29 15.39 -3.74
C GLY A 153 -80.77 15.14 -3.40
N GLN A 154 -81.54 14.42 -4.24
CA GLN A 154 -82.94 14.10 -3.93
C GLN A 154 -83.09 13.05 -2.81
N THR A 155 -82.19 12.05 -2.77
CA THR A 155 -82.11 11.08 -1.68
C THR A 155 -81.04 11.49 -0.67
N SER A 156 -81.21 11.18 0.61
CA SER A 156 -80.17 11.48 1.60
C SER A 156 -78.84 10.77 1.29
N TRP A 157 -77.72 11.41 1.60
CA TRP A 157 -76.38 10.88 1.37
C TRP A 157 -76.16 9.50 2.03
N THR A 158 -76.70 9.29 3.23
CA THR A 158 -76.56 8.03 3.98
C THR A 158 -77.20 6.85 3.24
N VAL A 159 -78.36 7.09 2.61
CA VAL A 159 -79.06 6.06 1.81
C VAL A 159 -78.27 5.75 0.55
N PHE A 160 -77.78 6.79 -0.15
CA PHE A 160 -76.95 6.62 -1.33
C PHE A 160 -75.65 5.86 -1.02
N LYS A 161 -74.93 6.25 0.05
CA LYS A 161 -73.68 5.60 0.46
C LYS A 161 -73.88 4.12 0.77
N THR A 162 -74.96 3.78 1.48
CA THR A 162 -75.29 2.37 1.78
C THR A 162 -75.52 1.57 0.50
N GLN A 163 -76.25 2.11 -0.47
CA GLN A 163 -76.47 1.46 -1.77
C GLN A 163 -75.17 1.34 -2.56
N PHE A 164 -74.33 2.37 -2.54
CA PHE A 164 -73.03 2.40 -3.20
C PHE A 164 -72.06 1.38 -2.61
N ASP A 165 -72.02 1.23 -1.28
CA ASP A 165 -71.16 0.27 -0.58
C ASP A 165 -71.59 -1.17 -0.85
N VAL A 166 -72.90 -1.44 -0.87
CA VAL A 166 -73.45 -2.75 -1.25
C VAL A 166 -73.11 -3.10 -2.69
N VAL A 167 -73.28 -2.16 -3.63
CA VAL A 167 -72.97 -2.37 -5.05
C VAL A 167 -71.47 -2.55 -5.26
N SER A 168 -70.64 -1.72 -4.66
CA SER A 168 -69.18 -1.81 -4.83
C SER A 168 -68.61 -3.09 -4.24
N SER A 169 -69.13 -3.55 -3.10
CA SER A 169 -68.73 -4.82 -2.48
C SER A 169 -69.17 -6.02 -3.32
N ALA A 170 -70.42 -6.01 -3.80
CA ALA A 170 -70.95 -7.08 -4.65
C ALA A 170 -70.22 -7.20 -5.99
N ASN A 171 -69.64 -6.09 -6.48
CA ASN A 171 -68.86 -6.05 -7.72
C ASN A 171 -67.34 -6.08 -7.50
N GLY A 172 -66.87 -6.26 -6.25
CA GLY A 172 -65.44 -6.37 -5.94
C GLY A 172 -64.60 -5.15 -6.35
N TRP A 173 -65.17 -3.94 -6.29
CA TRP A 173 -64.45 -2.74 -6.71
C TRP A 173 -63.25 -2.45 -5.80
N THR A 174 -62.10 -2.15 -6.40
CA THR A 174 -60.93 -1.61 -5.70
C THR A 174 -61.20 -0.18 -5.26
N ASP A 175 -60.46 0.33 -4.28
CA ASP A 175 -60.69 1.68 -3.75
C ASP A 175 -60.53 2.77 -4.82
N PHE A 176 -59.60 2.58 -5.76
CA PHE A 176 -59.46 3.42 -6.94
C PHE A 176 -60.72 3.44 -7.82
N LEU A 177 -61.34 2.27 -8.03
CA LEU A 177 -62.54 2.15 -8.85
C LEU A 177 -63.78 2.69 -8.12
N LYS A 178 -63.85 2.50 -6.79
CA LYS A 178 -64.88 3.12 -5.93
C LYS A 178 -64.80 4.65 -6.00
N ALA A 179 -63.61 5.23 -5.87
CA ALA A 179 -63.43 6.68 -5.98
C ALA A 179 -63.89 7.20 -7.35
N SER A 180 -63.45 6.56 -8.43
CA SER A 180 -63.81 6.92 -9.81
C SER A 180 -65.33 6.85 -10.05
N GLN A 181 -65.98 5.78 -9.58
CA GLN A 181 -67.42 5.61 -9.74
C GLN A 181 -68.22 6.57 -8.85
N LEU A 182 -67.73 6.88 -7.64
CA LEU A 182 -68.38 7.85 -6.75
C LEU A 182 -68.42 9.23 -7.41
N VAL A 183 -67.29 9.68 -7.96
CA VAL A 183 -67.19 10.92 -8.73
C VAL A 183 -68.13 10.90 -9.94
N ALA A 184 -68.15 9.78 -10.69
CA ALA A 184 -69.01 9.63 -11.87
C ALA A 184 -70.51 9.57 -11.53
N SER A 185 -70.88 9.31 -10.26
CA SER A 185 -72.26 9.24 -9.78
C SER A 185 -72.84 10.61 -9.41
N LEU A 186 -72.02 11.61 -9.08
CA LEU A 186 -72.49 12.93 -8.64
C LEU A 186 -73.06 13.74 -9.82
N ARG A 187 -74.17 14.44 -9.59
CA ARG A 187 -74.84 15.32 -10.57
C ARG A 187 -75.28 16.63 -9.92
N GLY A 188 -75.45 17.67 -10.73
CA GLY A 188 -75.90 18.98 -10.26
C GLY A 188 -74.98 19.56 -9.17
N SER A 189 -75.56 20.24 -8.17
CA SER A 189 -74.82 20.85 -7.07
C SER A 189 -73.98 19.88 -6.24
N ALA A 190 -74.28 18.56 -6.26
CA ALA A 190 -73.44 17.57 -5.61
C ALA A 190 -72.09 17.36 -6.32
N ALA A 191 -72.04 17.55 -7.64
CA ALA A 191 -70.79 17.46 -8.41
C ALA A 191 -69.91 18.70 -8.20
N GLU A 192 -70.50 19.86 -7.89
CA GLU A 192 -69.79 21.12 -7.63
C GLU A 192 -68.92 21.06 -6.36
N VAL A 193 -69.26 20.19 -5.40
CA VAL A 193 -68.45 19.95 -4.18
C VAL A 193 -67.04 19.48 -4.53
N LEU A 194 -66.86 18.77 -5.65
CA LEU A 194 -65.54 18.30 -6.09
C LEU A 194 -64.67 19.43 -6.68
N GLN A 195 -65.24 20.57 -7.08
CA GLN A 195 -64.48 21.71 -7.60
C GLN A 195 -63.81 22.53 -6.47
N GLY A 196 -64.26 22.36 -5.23
CA GLY A 196 -63.70 23.04 -4.06
C GLY A 196 -62.49 22.35 -3.43
N ILE A 197 -62.05 21.21 -3.97
CA ILE A 197 -60.92 20.43 -3.45
C ILE A 197 -59.66 20.80 -4.25
N PRO A 198 -58.64 21.44 -3.65
CA PRO A 198 -57.42 21.79 -4.37
C PRO A 198 -56.62 20.51 -4.70
N ALA A 199 -55.99 20.51 -5.89
CA ALA A 199 -55.40 19.32 -6.51
C ALA A 199 -54.24 18.70 -5.72
N ASP A 200 -53.62 19.47 -4.82
CA ASP A 200 -52.54 19.07 -3.93
C ASP A 200 -52.97 18.12 -2.79
N LYS A 201 -54.28 17.93 -2.58
CA LYS A 201 -54.83 16.99 -1.59
C LYS A 201 -55.36 15.67 -2.16
N LEU A 202 -55.13 15.41 -3.45
CA LEU A 202 -55.61 14.20 -4.15
C LEU A 202 -54.55 13.11 -4.33
N THR A 203 -53.34 13.29 -3.77
CA THR A 203 -52.18 12.39 -3.96
C THR A 203 -51.54 11.93 -2.64
N ASP A 204 -52.34 11.70 -1.60
CA ASP A 204 -51.90 10.99 -0.38
C ASP A 204 -52.76 9.74 -0.16
#